data_AF-A0A9D3PD59-F1
#
_entry.id   AF-A0A9D3PD59-F1
#
_cell.length_a   1.000
_cell.length_b   1.000
_cell.length_c   1.000
_cell.angle_alpha   90.00
_cell.angle_beta   90.00
_cell.angle_gamma   90.00
#
_symmetry.space_group_name_H-M   'P 1'
#
loop_
_entity.id
_entity.type
_entity.pdbx_description
1 polymer ?
#
loop_
_entity_poly.entity_id
_entity_poly.type
_entity_poly.pdbx_seq_one_letter_code
_entity_poly.pdbx_strand_id
1 'polypeptide(L)'
;MEPGNLRESPAGSGDSEPGEWREETPGGEAEERDRKDRGGDRGIADTAENTDGESAENGSMNSVKKEDDREDSKYEEELDPRIQEELEHLNQASEEINMLELQLDEARSSYRRILTDSARKLNAQGSQLGTCIEKARPYYEARRLAKEAQQETQKAALRYERAVSMHTAAREMVYVAEQGLMADKNTLDPTWQEMLNHATSKVNEAEEERLRSEREHQRVTQQCQEAEARVQNLQKELKRVIIKSKPYFELKAQFNHILEEHKSKVVQLEERVSKVKTRYSVALRNLEQISEQIHAQRGRSVAARGPPRAFGGRSSPVGAESDSGVGVEGGACGGAGQKEREWVDGESTRQWVEKHRQAGWGKGERRSRRRGQTPCRCSA
;
A
#
# COMPACT_ATOMS: atom_id res chain seq x y z
N MET A 1 63.37 41.50 20.47
CA MET A 1 62.33 42.54 20.63
C MET A 1 61.57 42.64 19.32
N GLU A 2 60.28 42.90 19.43
CA GLU A 2 59.21 42.86 18.43
C GLU A 2 59.40 43.69 17.14
N PRO A 3 58.52 43.49 16.12
CA PRO A 3 58.82 43.72 14.70
C PRO A 3 58.41 45.10 14.18
N GLY A 4 59.01 45.49 13.06
CA GLY A 4 58.60 46.64 12.25
C GLY A 4 57.59 46.25 11.17
N ASN A 5 56.40 46.83 11.26
CA ASN A 5 55.41 46.93 10.18
C ASN A 5 55.90 47.91 9.10
N LEU A 6 55.64 47.64 7.81
CA LEU A 6 55.08 48.62 6.86
C LEU A 6 54.87 48.03 5.45
N ARG A 7 53.61 48.16 4.98
CA ARG A 7 53.12 48.40 3.60
C ARG A 7 53.35 47.27 2.58
N GLU A 8 52.39 46.87 1.75
CA GLU A 8 51.68 47.67 0.74
C GLU A 8 50.25 47.16 0.43
N SER A 9 49.37 48.08 0.03
CA SER A 9 48.07 47.79 -0.62
C SER A 9 48.28 47.38 -2.10
N PRO A 10 47.27 46.76 -2.74
CA PRO A 10 46.61 47.55 -3.80
C PRO A 10 45.09 47.34 -3.95
N ALA A 11 44.57 48.24 -4.79
CA ALA A 11 43.21 48.60 -5.16
C ALA A 11 42.34 47.56 -5.91
N GLY A 12 41.04 47.88 -5.99
CA GLY A 12 40.13 47.64 -7.13
C GLY A 12 39.20 46.42 -6.97
N SER A 13 37.96 46.55 -6.52
CA SER A 13 36.75 46.99 -7.26
C SER A 13 36.55 46.33 -8.63
N GLY A 14 35.65 45.34 -8.69
CA GLY A 14 35.17 44.73 -9.91
C GLY A 14 34.03 43.75 -9.61
N ASP A 15 32.80 44.21 -9.87
CA ASP A 15 31.54 43.48 -9.93
C ASP A 15 31.61 42.16 -10.69
N SER A 16 30.80 41.18 -10.27
CA SER A 16 30.10 40.23 -11.15
C SER A 16 29.00 39.49 -10.38
N GLU A 17 27.76 39.76 -10.80
CA GLU A 17 26.53 39.05 -10.46
C GLU A 17 26.61 37.53 -10.68
N PRO A 18 25.68 36.76 -10.08
CA PRO A 18 24.90 35.88 -10.94
C PRO A 18 23.42 35.79 -10.55
N GLY A 19 22.57 36.21 -11.49
CA GLY A 19 21.47 35.39 -11.99
C GLY A 19 20.28 35.15 -11.07
N GLU A 20 19.31 36.08 -11.13
CA GLU A 20 17.90 35.81 -10.80
C GLU A 20 17.38 34.59 -11.59
N TRP A 21 17.07 33.50 -10.90
CA TRP A 21 16.15 32.48 -11.39
C TRP A 21 14.81 32.67 -10.68
N ARG A 22 13.98 33.50 -11.30
CA ARG A 22 12.56 33.64 -11.00
C ARG A 22 11.83 32.47 -11.64
N GLU A 23 11.27 31.57 -10.84
CA GLU A 23 10.27 30.63 -11.34
C GLU A 23 8.93 31.38 -11.43
N GLU A 24 8.55 31.69 -12.67
CA GLU A 24 7.25 32.23 -13.02
C GLU A 24 6.20 31.10 -13.01
N THR A 25 5.16 31.30 -12.20
CA THR A 25 3.94 30.49 -12.25
C THR A 25 3.11 30.94 -13.47
N PRO A 26 2.67 30.06 -14.39
CA PRO A 26 1.81 30.46 -15.49
C PRO A 26 0.39 30.71 -14.96
N GLY A 27 0.00 31.98 -14.86
CA GLY A 27 -1.37 32.41 -14.64
C GLY A 27 -2.01 32.80 -15.96
N GLY A 28 -2.82 31.91 -16.54
CA GLY A 28 -3.66 32.19 -17.69
C GLY A 28 -5.04 32.67 -17.23
N GLU A 29 -5.40 33.88 -17.66
CA GLU A 29 -6.68 34.54 -17.44
C GLU A 29 -7.80 33.90 -18.29
N ALA A 30 -9.00 33.82 -17.72
CA ALA A 30 -10.25 33.82 -18.48
C ALA A 30 -11.34 34.49 -17.62
N GLU A 31 -11.62 35.75 -17.95
CA GLU A 31 -12.85 36.44 -17.54
C GLU A 31 -14.04 35.89 -18.32
N GLU A 32 -15.19 35.66 -17.67
CA GLU A 32 -16.49 35.98 -18.29
C GLU A 32 -17.64 36.17 -17.26
N ARG A 33 -18.06 37.44 -17.15
CA ARG A 33 -19.44 37.99 -17.09
C ARG A 33 -20.51 37.40 -16.16
N ASP A 34 -20.73 38.18 -15.10
CA ASP A 34 -22.00 38.68 -14.55
C ASP A 34 -23.32 38.37 -15.33
N ARG A 35 -24.26 37.68 -14.67
CA ARG A 35 -25.72 37.83 -14.88
C ARG A 35 -26.48 37.59 -13.56
N LYS A 36 -27.00 38.68 -13.00
CA LYS A 36 -28.21 38.70 -12.14
C LYS A 36 -29.39 38.08 -12.89
N ASP A 37 -30.19 37.25 -12.21
CA ASP A 37 -31.65 37.39 -12.28
C ASP A 37 -32.35 36.93 -10.99
N ARG A 38 -33.50 37.56 -10.73
CA ARG A 38 -34.32 37.53 -9.53
C ARG A 38 -35.39 36.43 -9.58
N GLY A 39 -35.75 35.94 -8.40
CA GLY A 39 -37.12 35.79 -7.88
C GLY A 39 -38.22 35.12 -8.71
N GLY A 40 -38.86 34.10 -8.13
CA GLY A 40 -40.14 33.58 -8.62
C GLY A 40 -40.73 32.51 -7.70
N ASP A 41 -41.65 32.96 -6.86
CA ASP A 41 -42.52 32.23 -5.92
C ASP A 41 -43.62 31.38 -6.63
N ARG A 42 -44.34 30.55 -5.83
CA ARG A 42 -45.56 29.73 -6.07
C ARG A 42 -45.29 28.26 -6.42
N GLY A 43 -45.92 27.24 -5.83
CA GLY A 43 -47.11 27.17 -4.97
C GLY A 43 -47.92 25.92 -5.36
N ILE A 44 -48.05 24.98 -4.41
CA ILE A 44 -49.17 24.04 -4.12
C ILE A 44 -50.10 23.57 -5.26
N ALA A 45 -50.27 22.25 -5.44
CA ALA A 45 -51.54 21.52 -5.19
C ALA A 45 -51.52 20.05 -5.67
N ASP A 46 -51.93 19.15 -4.78
CA ASP A 46 -52.37 17.78 -5.02
C ASP A 46 -53.65 17.73 -5.87
N THR A 47 -53.81 16.71 -6.72
CA THR A 47 -55.13 16.06 -6.92
C THR A 47 -54.97 14.66 -7.52
N ALA A 48 -55.54 13.68 -6.83
CA ALA A 48 -55.77 12.31 -7.31
C ALA A 48 -57.09 12.26 -8.10
N GLU A 49 -57.21 11.36 -9.08
CA GLU A 49 -58.52 10.86 -9.50
C GLU A 49 -58.44 9.47 -10.17
N ASN A 50 -59.45 8.68 -9.85
CA ASN A 50 -59.70 7.28 -10.18
C ASN A 50 -60.15 7.07 -11.64
N THR A 51 -60.02 5.83 -12.13
CA THR A 51 -60.90 5.30 -13.20
C THR A 51 -61.25 3.84 -12.90
N ASP A 52 -62.53 3.60 -12.64
CA ASP A 52 -63.22 2.30 -12.66
C ASP A 52 -63.72 1.97 -14.08
N GLY A 53 -63.92 0.67 -14.37
CA GLY A 53 -64.64 0.22 -15.58
C GLY A 53 -64.56 -1.29 -15.85
N GLU A 54 -65.57 -2.03 -15.37
CA GLU A 54 -65.80 -3.48 -15.50
C GLU A 54 -66.12 -3.96 -16.93
N SER A 55 -65.82 -5.23 -17.27
CA SER A 55 -66.85 -6.30 -17.48
C SER A 55 -66.44 -7.47 -18.41
N ALA A 56 -66.79 -8.68 -17.92
CA ALA A 56 -67.37 -9.85 -18.61
C ALA A 56 -66.51 -11.03 -19.10
N GLU A 57 -66.99 -12.20 -18.68
CA GLU A 57 -66.50 -13.58 -18.75
C GLU A 57 -66.86 -14.31 -20.05
N ASN A 58 -66.09 -15.33 -20.45
CA ASN A 58 -66.54 -16.74 -20.47
C ASN A 58 -65.47 -17.69 -21.06
N GLY A 59 -65.33 -18.87 -20.42
CA GLY A 59 -64.31 -19.88 -20.75
C GLY A 59 -64.73 -20.94 -21.78
N SER A 60 -63.78 -21.80 -22.13
CA SER A 60 -64.04 -23.22 -22.46
C SER A 60 -62.73 -24.03 -22.47
N MET A 61 -62.84 -25.28 -22.04
CA MET A 61 -61.79 -26.21 -21.65
C MET A 61 -61.89 -27.43 -22.58
N ASN A 62 -60.80 -27.86 -23.24
CA ASN A 62 -60.60 -29.27 -23.59
C ASN A 62 -59.20 -29.61 -24.16
N SER A 63 -58.36 -30.17 -23.30
CA SER A 63 -57.84 -31.55 -23.32
C SER A 63 -57.29 -32.22 -24.61
N VAL A 64 -56.02 -32.63 -24.46
CA VAL A 64 -55.30 -33.81 -25.02
C VAL A 64 -54.77 -33.77 -26.46
N LYS A 65 -53.42 -33.71 -26.57
CA LYS A 65 -52.60 -34.80 -27.14
C LYS A 65 -51.16 -34.72 -26.59
N LYS A 66 -50.85 -35.69 -25.71
CA LYS A 66 -49.49 -36.15 -25.39
C LYS A 66 -48.90 -36.84 -26.61
N GLU A 67 -47.59 -36.66 -26.83
CA GLU A 67 -46.59 -37.69 -27.16
C GLU A 67 -45.41 -37.05 -27.90
N ASP A 68 -44.37 -36.65 -27.15
CA ASP A 68 -42.96 -37.03 -27.42
C ASP A 68 -42.08 -36.75 -26.19
N ASP A 69 -42.34 -37.48 -25.09
CA ASP A 69 -41.53 -37.49 -23.86
C ASP A 69 -40.77 -38.82 -23.77
N ARG A 70 -39.90 -39.12 -24.74
CA ARG A 70 -39.03 -40.31 -24.64
C ARG A 70 -37.60 -40.00 -25.05
N GLU A 71 -36.74 -40.07 -24.03
CA GLU A 71 -35.27 -40.16 -24.07
C GLU A 71 -34.45 -38.86 -23.98
N ASP A 72 -34.74 -38.01 -22.98
CA ASP A 72 -33.68 -37.22 -22.32
C ASP A 72 -33.65 -37.37 -20.79
N SER A 73 -34.45 -38.30 -20.25
CA SER A 73 -34.59 -38.54 -18.81
C SER A 73 -33.72 -39.71 -18.33
N LYS A 74 -32.40 -39.56 -18.38
CA LYS A 74 -31.50 -40.45 -17.61
C LYS A 74 -30.20 -39.83 -17.10
N TYR A 75 -30.07 -38.50 -17.11
CA TYR A 75 -29.00 -37.84 -16.40
C TYR A 75 -29.53 -36.53 -15.80
N GLU A 76 -30.43 -36.62 -14.82
CA GLU A 76 -30.30 -35.69 -13.69
C GLU A 76 -28.99 -36.09 -13.00
N GLU A 77 -27.89 -35.62 -13.56
CA GLU A 77 -26.58 -35.77 -12.98
C GLU A 77 -26.55 -34.85 -11.78
N GLU A 78 -26.86 -35.43 -10.63
CA GLU A 78 -26.78 -34.83 -9.31
C GLU A 78 -25.53 -33.95 -9.26
N LEU A 79 -25.72 -32.63 -9.09
CA LEU A 79 -24.64 -31.66 -9.09
C LEU A 79 -23.59 -32.13 -8.08
N ASP A 80 -22.33 -32.26 -8.52
CA ASP A 80 -21.24 -32.67 -7.64
C ASP A 80 -21.25 -31.73 -6.42
N PRO A 81 -21.38 -32.26 -5.18
CA PRO A 81 -21.54 -31.44 -3.98
C PRO A 81 -20.40 -30.44 -3.79
N ARG A 82 -19.22 -30.73 -4.35
CA ARG A 82 -18.06 -29.81 -4.34
C ARG A 82 -18.28 -28.54 -5.18
N ILE A 83 -19.12 -28.61 -6.21
CA ILE A 83 -19.49 -27.43 -7.02
C ILE A 83 -20.31 -26.46 -6.18
N GLN A 84 -21.23 -26.98 -5.36
CA GLN A 84 -22.07 -26.15 -4.50
C GLN A 84 -21.23 -25.41 -3.46
N GLU A 85 -20.29 -26.10 -2.80
CA GLU A 85 -19.36 -25.48 -1.85
C GLU A 85 -18.51 -24.36 -2.49
N GLU A 86 -17.95 -24.60 -3.68
CA GLU A 86 -17.14 -23.59 -4.37
C GLU A 86 -17.97 -22.41 -4.90
N LEU A 87 -19.23 -22.62 -5.27
CA LEU A 87 -20.17 -21.54 -5.62
C LEU A 87 -20.55 -20.70 -4.40
N GLU A 88 -20.74 -21.31 -3.24
CA GLU A 88 -20.96 -20.61 -1.97
C GLU A 88 -19.74 -19.74 -1.62
N HIS A 89 -18.52 -20.29 -1.73
CA HIS A 89 -17.28 -19.52 -1.56
C HIS A 89 -17.17 -18.34 -2.54
N LEU A 90 -17.57 -18.54 -3.80
CA LEU A 90 -17.54 -17.51 -4.83
C LEU A 90 -18.54 -16.38 -4.53
N ASN A 91 -19.76 -16.73 -4.15
CA ASN A 91 -20.79 -15.76 -3.77
C ASN A 91 -20.37 -14.95 -2.53
N GLN A 92 -19.87 -15.62 -1.50
CA GLN A 92 -19.34 -14.98 -0.29
C GLN A 92 -18.19 -14.03 -0.63
N ALA A 93 -17.23 -14.47 -1.44
CA ALA A 93 -16.10 -13.63 -1.86
C ALA A 93 -16.55 -12.44 -2.73
N SER A 94 -17.56 -12.62 -3.57
CA SER A 94 -18.13 -11.56 -4.41
C SER A 94 -18.81 -10.47 -3.57
N GLU A 95 -19.64 -10.86 -2.60
CA GLU A 95 -20.27 -9.92 -1.65
C GLU A 95 -19.22 -9.17 -0.83
N GLU A 96 -18.21 -9.89 -0.34
CA GLU A 96 -17.08 -9.29 0.39
C GLU A 96 -16.27 -8.32 -0.49
N ILE A 97 -16.05 -8.61 -1.77
CA ILE A 97 -15.39 -7.69 -2.71
C ILE A 97 -16.20 -6.41 -2.84
N ASN A 98 -17.51 -6.49 -3.12
CA ASN A 98 -18.36 -5.33 -3.30
C ASN A 98 -18.37 -4.44 -2.04
N MET A 99 -18.49 -5.05 -0.86
CA MET A 99 -18.47 -4.34 0.42
C MET A 99 -17.12 -3.64 0.66
N LEU A 100 -16.01 -4.35 0.46
CA LEU A 100 -14.67 -3.81 0.70
C LEU A 100 -14.29 -2.74 -0.33
N GLU A 101 -14.72 -2.87 -1.57
CA GLU A 101 -14.51 -1.84 -2.61
C GLU A 101 -15.26 -0.55 -2.28
N LEU A 102 -16.52 -0.65 -1.84
CA LEU A 102 -17.28 0.52 -1.40
C LEU A 102 -16.60 1.22 -0.20
N GLN A 103 -16.15 0.45 0.79
CA GLN A 103 -15.42 0.99 1.95
C GLN A 103 -14.09 1.62 1.55
N LEU A 104 -13.38 1.02 0.58
CA LEU A 104 -12.12 1.54 0.07
C LEU A 104 -12.33 2.89 -0.64
N ASP A 105 -13.37 3.02 -1.45
CA ASP A 105 -13.68 4.26 -2.16
C ASP A 105 -14.13 5.38 -1.20
N GLU A 106 -14.90 5.05 -0.16
CA GLU A 106 -15.21 5.98 0.93
C GLU A 106 -13.94 6.43 1.66
N ALA A 107 -13.07 5.48 2.03
CA ALA A 107 -11.82 5.77 2.72
C ALA A 107 -10.88 6.65 1.88
N ARG A 108 -10.76 6.37 0.57
CA ARG A 108 -9.99 7.19 -0.38
C ARG A 108 -10.56 8.59 -0.52
N SER A 109 -11.88 8.72 -0.61
CA SER A 109 -12.54 10.02 -0.73
C SER A 109 -12.39 10.85 0.54
N SER A 110 -12.50 10.21 1.71
CA SER A 110 -12.23 10.83 3.01
C SER A 110 -10.77 11.29 3.13
N TYR A 111 -9.81 10.46 2.73
CA TYR A 111 -8.38 10.82 2.71
C TYR A 111 -8.11 12.03 1.81
N ARG A 112 -8.64 12.06 0.58
CA ARG A 112 -8.52 13.21 -0.34
C ARG A 112 -9.10 14.48 0.25
N ARG A 113 -10.28 14.40 0.89
CA ARG A 113 -10.92 15.55 1.55
C ARG A 113 -10.04 16.11 2.67
N ILE A 114 -9.54 15.25 3.54
CA ILE A 114 -8.65 15.66 4.66
C ILE A 114 -7.34 16.23 4.13
N LEU A 115 -6.78 15.68 3.05
CA LEU A 115 -5.57 16.20 2.42
C LEU A 115 -5.79 17.64 1.92
N THR A 116 -6.88 17.89 1.21
CA THR A 116 -7.21 19.24 0.72
C THR A 116 -7.52 20.21 1.86
N ASP A 117 -8.28 19.77 2.88
CA ASP A 117 -8.63 20.60 4.05
C ASP A 117 -7.40 20.98 4.88
N SER A 118 -6.50 20.02 5.10
CA SER A 118 -5.26 20.24 5.84
C SER A 118 -4.32 21.17 5.08
N ALA A 119 -4.17 20.99 3.77
CA ALA A 119 -3.37 21.88 2.92
C ALA A 119 -3.90 23.33 2.97
N ARG A 120 -5.22 23.53 2.85
CA ARG A 120 -5.84 24.86 2.97
C ARG A 120 -5.55 25.52 4.33
N LYS A 121 -5.75 24.79 5.43
CA LYS A 121 -5.51 25.30 6.79
C LYS A 121 -4.03 25.60 7.06
N LEU A 122 -3.13 24.74 6.60
CA LEU A 122 -1.69 24.97 6.73
C LEU A 122 -1.19 26.13 5.88
N ASN A 123 -1.73 26.32 4.67
CA ASN A 123 -1.40 27.46 3.82
C ASN A 123 -1.88 28.78 4.45
N ALA A 124 -3.07 28.80 5.05
CA ALA A 124 -3.57 29.98 5.76
C ALA A 124 -2.64 30.40 6.92
N GLN A 125 -2.18 29.45 7.73
CA GLN A 125 -1.19 29.73 8.78
C GLN A 125 0.19 30.06 8.20
N GLY A 126 0.57 29.42 7.10
CA GLY A 126 1.81 29.67 6.37
C GLY A 126 1.93 31.12 5.92
N SER A 127 0.87 31.67 5.32
CA SER A 127 0.80 33.07 4.91
C SER A 127 0.91 34.06 6.08
N GLN A 128 0.36 33.72 7.25
CA GLN A 128 0.44 34.57 8.45
C GLN A 128 1.85 34.60 9.08
N LEU A 129 2.58 33.49 8.97
CA LEU A 129 3.86 33.29 9.64
C LEU A 129 5.07 33.60 8.74
N GLY A 130 4.94 33.42 7.43
CA GLY A 130 5.97 33.74 6.44
C GLY A 130 7.31 33.06 6.73
N THR A 131 8.40 33.84 6.71
CA THR A 131 9.78 33.34 6.85
C THR A 131 10.12 32.72 8.21
N CYS A 132 9.27 32.87 9.23
CA CYS A 132 9.55 32.28 10.54
C CYS A 132 9.42 30.74 10.54
N ILE A 133 8.63 30.16 9.64
CA ILE A 133 8.52 28.69 9.52
C ILE A 133 9.84 28.10 8.99
N GLU A 134 10.41 28.72 7.95
CA GLU A 134 11.69 28.29 7.37
C GLU A 134 12.84 28.41 8.37
N LYS A 135 12.89 29.50 9.13
CA LYS A 135 13.91 29.70 10.17
C LYS A 135 13.78 28.72 11.34
N ALA A 136 12.58 28.25 11.66
CA ALA A 136 12.36 27.27 12.73
C ALA A 136 12.59 25.81 12.28
N ARG A 137 12.59 25.53 10.97
CA ARG A 137 12.71 24.17 10.42
C ARG A 137 13.92 23.39 10.95
N PRO A 138 15.14 23.96 11.04
CA PRO A 138 16.30 23.21 11.56
C PRO A 138 16.12 22.72 12.99
N TYR A 139 15.43 23.49 13.84
CA TYR A 139 15.14 23.08 15.22
C TYR A 139 14.18 21.88 15.27
N TYR A 140 13.08 21.93 14.52
CA TYR A 140 12.10 20.83 14.52
C TYR A 140 12.65 19.56 13.86
N GLU A 141 13.50 19.70 12.84
CA GLU A 141 14.23 18.58 12.23
C GLU A 141 15.23 17.95 13.20
N ALA A 142 16.08 18.78 13.84
CA ALA A 142 17.02 18.30 14.85
C ALA A 142 16.28 17.61 16.01
N ARG A 143 15.14 18.16 16.44
CA ARG A 143 14.30 17.56 17.50
C ARG A 143 13.73 16.21 17.09
N ARG A 144 13.32 16.06 15.82
CA ARG A 144 12.86 14.76 15.27
C ARG A 144 14.00 13.74 15.27
N LEU A 145 15.19 14.14 14.80
CA LEU A 145 16.38 13.28 14.76
C LEU A 145 16.85 12.87 16.16
N ALA A 146 16.83 13.78 17.13
CA ALA A 146 17.16 13.46 18.52
C ALA A 146 16.19 12.41 19.10
N LYS A 147 14.88 12.55 18.83
CA LYS A 147 13.88 11.55 19.25
C LYS A 147 14.11 10.18 18.59
N GLU A 148 14.50 10.16 17.32
CA GLU A 148 14.86 8.92 16.60
C GLU A 148 16.12 8.27 17.18
N ALA A 149 17.17 9.06 17.45
CA ALA A 149 18.39 8.59 18.10
C ALA A 149 18.13 8.06 19.53
N GLN A 150 17.23 8.71 20.28
CA GLN A 150 16.80 8.26 21.60
C GLN A 150 16.08 6.90 21.52
N GLN A 151 15.18 6.72 20.55
CA GLN A 151 14.50 5.44 20.34
C GLN A 151 15.48 4.34 19.94
N GLU A 152 16.46 4.62 19.08
CA GLU A 152 17.46 3.63 18.72
C GLU A 152 18.37 3.28 19.90
N THR A 153 18.71 4.27 20.73
CA THR A 153 19.45 4.05 21.98
C THR A 153 18.68 3.14 22.92
N GLN A 154 17.38 3.37 23.13
CA GLN A 154 16.54 2.48 23.94
C GLN A 154 16.49 1.06 23.38
N LYS A 155 16.36 0.90 22.05
CA LYS A 155 16.39 -0.43 21.42
C LYS A 155 17.74 -1.12 21.59
N ALA A 156 18.85 -0.40 21.43
CA ALA A 156 20.19 -0.93 21.64
C ALA A 156 20.43 -1.30 23.11
N ALA A 157 19.94 -0.50 24.05
CA ALA A 157 19.98 -0.82 25.48
C ALA A 157 19.23 -2.12 25.79
N LEU A 158 18.01 -2.30 25.28
CA LEU A 158 17.25 -3.55 25.45
C LEU A 158 17.96 -4.77 24.82
N ARG A 159 18.65 -4.58 23.69
CA ARG A 159 19.47 -5.65 23.07
C ARG A 159 20.67 -6.01 23.95
N TYR A 160 21.36 -5.01 24.49
CA TYR A 160 22.47 -5.21 25.41
C TYR A 160 22.01 -5.90 26.71
N GLU A 161 20.90 -5.46 27.32
CA GLU A 161 20.32 -6.12 28.50
C GLU A 161 19.99 -7.59 28.24
N ARG A 162 19.41 -7.90 27.08
CA ARG A 162 19.15 -9.29 26.67
C ARG A 162 20.46 -10.07 26.53
N ALA A 163 21.47 -9.51 25.89
CA ALA A 163 22.78 -10.16 25.73
C ALA A 163 23.48 -10.42 27.07
N VAL A 164 23.41 -9.46 28.01
CA VAL A 164 23.89 -9.62 29.38
C VAL A 164 23.16 -10.76 30.08
N SER A 165 21.83 -10.79 30.02
CA SER A 165 21.03 -11.87 30.61
C SER A 165 21.38 -13.25 30.04
N MET A 166 21.55 -13.35 28.71
CA MET A 166 21.97 -14.59 28.05
C MET A 166 23.38 -15.03 28.49
N HIS A 167 24.32 -14.09 28.61
CA HIS A 167 25.66 -14.40 29.10
C HIS A 167 25.65 -14.87 30.56
N THR A 168 24.87 -14.24 31.44
CA THR A 168 24.70 -14.69 32.83
C THR A 168 24.15 -16.11 32.90
N ALA A 169 23.09 -16.41 32.14
CA ALA A 169 22.53 -17.77 32.06
C ALA A 169 23.54 -18.78 31.51
N ALA A 170 24.36 -18.40 30.53
CA ALA A 170 25.43 -19.25 30.01
C ALA A 170 26.49 -19.55 31.08
N ARG A 171 26.88 -18.56 31.89
CA ARG A 171 27.81 -18.77 33.00
C ARG A 171 27.25 -19.69 34.07
N GLU A 172 25.96 -19.57 34.38
CA GLU A 172 25.28 -20.48 35.31
C GLU A 172 25.27 -21.93 34.81
N MET A 173 25.08 -22.15 33.50
CA MET A 173 25.17 -23.49 32.91
C MET A 173 26.56 -24.12 33.08
N VAL A 174 27.64 -23.34 32.88
CA VAL A 174 29.01 -23.83 33.13
C VAL A 174 29.20 -24.14 34.61
N TYR A 175 28.74 -23.26 35.51
CA TYR A 175 28.86 -23.47 36.95
C TYR A 175 28.17 -24.76 37.43
N VAL A 176 26.96 -25.06 36.91
CA VAL A 176 26.25 -26.31 37.23
C VAL A 176 26.98 -27.52 36.65
N ALA A 177 27.50 -27.43 35.43
CA ALA A 177 28.28 -28.50 34.81
C ALA A 177 29.56 -28.81 35.60
N GLU A 178 30.26 -27.79 36.09
CA GLU A 178 31.46 -27.93 36.93
C GLU A 178 31.13 -28.58 38.28
N GLN A 179 30.01 -28.21 38.91
CA GLN A 179 29.57 -28.86 40.15
C GLN A 179 29.24 -30.34 39.96
N GLY A 180 28.54 -30.68 38.87
CA GLY A 180 28.23 -32.07 38.53
C GLY A 180 29.50 -32.92 38.35
N LEU A 181 30.49 -32.38 37.66
CA LEU A 181 31.78 -33.05 37.44
C LEU A 181 32.59 -33.22 38.73
N MET A 182 32.56 -32.25 39.65
CA MET A 182 33.27 -32.33 40.94
C MET A 182 32.62 -33.29 41.94
N ALA A 183 31.30 -33.52 41.81
CA ALA A 183 30.58 -34.48 42.63
C ALA A 183 30.88 -35.94 42.22
N ASP A 184 31.09 -36.19 40.93
CA ASP A 184 31.33 -37.52 40.38
C ASP A 184 32.84 -37.79 40.19
N LYS A 185 33.53 -38.08 41.30
CA LYS A 185 35.00 -38.16 41.38
C LYS A 185 35.67 -39.25 40.52
N ASN A 186 34.93 -40.07 39.75
CA ASN A 186 35.48 -41.31 39.20
C ASN A 186 35.16 -41.66 37.73
N THR A 187 34.63 -40.73 36.93
CA THR A 187 34.45 -40.95 35.48
C THR A 187 34.72 -39.67 34.69
N LEU A 188 35.95 -39.56 34.16
CA LEU A 188 36.22 -38.72 32.99
C LEU A 188 35.52 -39.34 31.77
N ASP A 189 34.20 -39.28 31.75
CA ASP A 189 33.39 -39.76 30.64
C ASP A 189 33.48 -38.74 29.49
N PRO A 190 33.88 -39.18 28.28
CA PRO A 190 33.99 -38.32 27.09
C PRO A 190 32.74 -37.47 26.82
N THR A 191 31.54 -37.95 27.17
CA THR A 191 30.29 -37.19 26.96
C THR A 191 30.19 -35.95 27.84
N TRP A 192 30.73 -35.99 29.06
CA TRP A 192 30.76 -34.84 29.96
C TRP A 192 31.82 -33.81 29.57
N GLN A 193 32.96 -34.28 29.05
CA GLN A 193 33.97 -33.39 28.48
C GLN A 193 33.41 -32.63 27.27
N GLU A 194 32.65 -33.30 26.40
CA GLU A 194 31.94 -32.65 25.29
C GLU A 194 30.89 -31.64 25.79
N MET A 195 30.13 -31.97 26.84
CA MET A 195 29.16 -31.06 27.45
C MET A 195 29.81 -29.78 28.01
N LEU A 196 30.93 -29.91 28.72
CA LEU A 196 31.65 -28.77 29.26
C LEU A 196 32.28 -27.90 28.16
N ASN A 197 32.82 -28.54 27.12
CA ASN A 197 33.33 -27.84 25.93
C ASN A 197 32.22 -27.04 25.24
N HIS A 198 31.02 -27.64 25.07
CA HIS A 198 29.87 -26.94 24.50
C HIS A 198 29.41 -25.77 25.37
N ALA A 199 29.29 -25.97 26.70
CA ALA A 199 28.93 -24.91 27.63
C ALA A 199 29.95 -23.76 27.61
N THR A 200 31.25 -24.07 27.53
CA THR A 200 32.34 -23.10 27.43
C THR A 200 32.29 -22.32 26.12
N SER A 201 32.08 -23.00 24.98
CA SER A 201 31.87 -22.33 23.68
C SER A 201 30.70 -21.36 23.74
N LYS A 202 29.57 -21.79 24.33
CA LYS A 202 28.37 -20.98 24.47
C LYS A 202 28.56 -19.76 25.37
N VAL A 203 29.37 -19.86 26.43
CA VAL A 203 29.75 -18.70 27.26
C VAL A 203 30.58 -17.70 26.46
N ASN A 204 31.55 -18.17 25.68
CA ASN A 204 32.38 -17.30 24.83
C ASN A 204 31.55 -16.59 23.77
N GLU A 205 30.65 -17.31 23.08
CA GLU A 205 29.72 -16.73 22.10
C GLU A 205 28.80 -15.68 22.73
N ALA A 206 28.24 -15.97 23.90
CA ALA A 206 27.39 -15.03 24.63
C ALA A 206 28.18 -13.81 25.13
N GLU A 207 29.45 -13.97 25.51
CA GLU A 207 30.33 -12.87 25.88
C GLU A 207 30.66 -11.97 24.70
N GLU A 208 30.98 -12.54 23.53
CA GLU A 208 31.18 -11.77 22.31
C GLU A 208 29.93 -10.96 21.93
N GLU A 209 28.75 -11.56 22.00
CA GLU A 209 27.49 -10.86 21.74
C GLU A 209 27.24 -9.74 22.76
N ARG A 210 27.55 -9.97 24.04
CA ARG A 210 27.50 -8.92 25.08
C ARG A 210 28.43 -7.75 24.74
N LEU A 211 29.68 -8.01 24.39
CA LEU A 211 30.66 -6.96 24.05
C LEU A 211 30.28 -6.21 22.76
N ARG A 212 29.74 -6.91 21.75
CA ARG A 212 29.27 -6.28 20.51
C ARG A 212 28.07 -5.37 20.77
N SER A 213 27.07 -5.86 21.51
CA SER A 213 25.89 -5.06 21.87
C SER A 213 26.22 -3.90 22.80
N GLU A 214 27.19 -4.04 23.70
CA GLU A 214 27.68 -2.96 24.56
C GLU A 214 28.30 -1.81 23.73
N ARG A 215 29.23 -2.14 22.83
CA ARG A 215 29.88 -1.14 21.96
C ARG A 215 28.85 -0.41 21.11
N GLU A 216 27.88 -1.13 20.57
CA GLU A 216 26.80 -0.53 19.78
C GLU A 216 25.93 0.40 20.64
N HIS A 217 25.52 -0.04 21.84
CA HIS A 217 24.78 0.80 22.79
C HIS A 217 25.54 2.08 23.14
N GLN A 218 26.85 1.98 23.44
CA GLN A 218 27.70 3.14 23.71
C GLN A 218 27.75 4.10 22.51
N ARG A 219 27.94 3.56 21.30
CA ARG A 219 27.99 4.33 20.06
C ARG A 219 26.70 5.09 19.80
N VAL A 220 25.54 4.45 19.88
CA VAL A 220 24.25 5.12 19.65
C VAL A 220 23.90 6.11 20.75
N THR A 221 24.32 5.83 21.99
CA THR A 221 24.16 6.76 23.12
C THR A 221 24.92 8.07 22.87
N GLN A 222 26.16 7.99 22.39
CA GLN A 222 26.93 9.19 22.03
C GLN A 222 26.23 9.99 20.92
N GLN A 223 25.72 9.32 19.89
CA GLN A 223 24.96 9.98 18.82
C GLN A 223 23.67 10.65 19.34
N CYS A 224 22.99 10.04 20.30
CA CYS A 224 21.84 10.63 20.96
C CYS A 224 22.22 11.90 21.72
N GLN A 225 23.30 11.87 22.50
CA GLN A 225 23.81 13.03 23.24
C GLN A 225 24.19 14.18 22.31
N GLU A 226 24.87 13.90 21.20
CA GLU A 226 25.22 14.90 20.18
C GLU A 226 23.97 15.53 19.54
N ALA A 227 22.98 14.69 19.19
CA ALA A 227 21.72 15.16 18.61
C ALA A 227 20.92 16.04 19.59
N GLU A 228 20.85 15.64 20.87
CA GLU A 228 20.22 16.43 21.93
C GLU A 228 20.95 17.76 22.17
N ALA A 229 22.28 17.76 22.20
CA ALA A 229 23.08 18.99 22.32
C ALA A 229 22.80 19.94 21.16
N ARG A 230 22.69 19.43 19.92
CA ARG A 230 22.30 20.23 18.75
C ARG A 230 20.91 20.84 18.90
N VAL A 231 19.94 20.10 19.43
CA VAL A 231 18.60 20.62 19.72
C VAL A 231 18.65 21.76 20.74
N GLN A 232 19.42 21.59 21.82
CA GLN A 232 19.56 22.62 22.84
C GLN A 232 20.21 23.90 22.29
N ASN A 233 21.23 23.78 21.45
CA ASN A 233 21.88 24.93 20.81
C ASN A 233 20.89 25.68 19.90
N LEU A 234 20.19 24.96 19.02
CA LEU A 234 19.16 25.55 18.15
C LEU A 234 17.99 26.15 18.93
N GLN A 235 17.62 25.56 20.07
CA GLN A 235 16.57 26.08 20.95
C GLN A 235 16.98 27.43 21.56
N LYS A 236 18.24 27.56 21.97
CA LYS A 236 18.79 28.82 22.52
C LYS A 236 18.84 29.90 21.43
N GLU A 237 19.35 29.56 20.25
CA GLU A 237 19.50 30.49 19.12
C GLU A 237 18.17 30.95 18.53
N LEU A 238 17.19 30.05 18.37
CA LEU A 238 15.95 30.30 17.61
C LEU A 238 14.71 30.51 18.49
N LYS A 239 14.87 30.74 19.80
CA LYS A 239 13.79 30.78 20.81
C LYS A 239 12.54 31.55 20.38
N ARG A 240 12.68 32.79 19.88
CA ARG A 240 11.55 33.64 19.47
C ARG A 240 10.82 33.09 18.24
N VAL A 241 11.57 32.56 17.28
CA VAL A 241 11.03 32.00 16.03
C VAL A 241 10.28 30.70 16.33
N ILE A 242 10.82 29.86 17.23
CA ILE A 242 10.18 28.63 17.69
C ILE A 242 8.83 28.94 18.34
N ILE A 243 8.77 29.91 19.26
CA ILE A 243 7.51 30.29 19.94
C ILE A 243 6.47 30.76 18.92
N LYS A 244 6.86 31.62 17.97
CA LYS A 244 5.94 32.17 16.95
C LYS A 244 5.43 31.10 15.99
N SER A 245 6.27 30.14 15.58
CA SER A 245 5.92 29.08 14.62
C SER A 245 5.30 27.84 15.26
N LYS A 246 5.31 27.73 16.58
CA LYS A 246 4.77 26.57 17.33
C LYS A 246 3.34 26.16 16.92
N PRO A 247 2.35 27.07 16.79
CA PRO A 247 0.99 26.68 16.42
C PRO A 247 0.91 25.99 15.05
N TYR A 248 1.76 26.40 14.10
CA TYR A 248 1.83 25.79 12.78
C TYR A 248 2.39 24.37 12.82
N PHE A 249 3.50 24.15 13.53
CA PHE A 249 4.09 22.82 13.63
C PHE A 249 3.22 21.84 14.42
N GLU A 250 2.48 22.32 15.43
CA GLU A 250 1.50 21.51 16.15
C GLU A 250 0.31 21.12 15.27
N LEU A 251 -0.27 22.08 14.54
CA LEU A 251 -1.36 21.80 13.60
C LEU A 251 -0.90 20.84 12.48
N LYS A 252 0.31 21.05 11.95
CA LYS A 252 0.91 20.15 10.95
C LYS A 252 1.10 18.75 11.50
N ALA A 253 1.53 18.60 12.75
CA ALA A 253 1.68 17.29 13.38
C ALA A 253 0.33 16.58 13.55
N GLN A 254 -0.71 17.30 13.96
CA GLN A 254 -2.07 16.76 14.07
C GLN A 254 -2.60 16.27 12.71
N PHE A 255 -2.49 17.08 11.66
CA PHE A 255 -2.92 16.66 10.33
C PHE A 255 -2.10 15.50 9.78
N ASN A 256 -0.78 15.50 9.99
CA ASN A 256 0.06 14.36 9.58
C ASN A 256 -0.37 13.06 10.29
N HIS A 257 -0.73 13.12 11.57
CA HIS A 257 -1.22 11.95 12.29
C HIS A 257 -2.52 11.40 11.69
N ILE A 258 -3.51 12.29 11.47
CA ILE A 258 -4.79 11.93 10.86
C ILE A 258 -4.59 11.39 9.44
N LEU A 259 -3.73 12.04 8.63
CA LEU A 259 -3.44 11.59 7.28
C LEU A 259 -2.77 10.22 7.26
N GLU A 260 -1.84 9.95 8.18
CA GLU A 260 -1.19 8.64 8.27
C GLU A 260 -2.18 7.56 8.71
N GLU A 261 -3.10 7.86 9.63
CA GLU A 261 -4.17 6.94 10.02
C GLU A 261 -5.10 6.59 8.85
N HIS A 262 -5.60 7.60 8.14
CA HIS A 262 -6.45 7.39 6.96
C HIS A 262 -5.71 6.66 5.84
N LYS A 263 -4.44 6.99 5.61
CA LYS A 263 -3.59 6.29 4.62
C LYS A 263 -3.38 4.83 5.02
N SER A 264 -3.11 4.54 6.28
CA SER A 264 -2.99 3.17 6.80
C SER A 264 -4.29 2.39 6.59
N LYS A 265 -5.45 3.01 6.87
CA LYS A 265 -6.76 2.40 6.62
C LYS A 265 -6.99 2.08 5.14
N VAL A 266 -6.61 2.99 4.22
CA VAL A 266 -6.67 2.73 2.77
C VAL A 266 -5.79 1.55 2.39
N VAL A 267 -4.53 1.51 2.82
CA VAL A 267 -3.60 0.40 2.53
C VAL A 267 -4.12 -0.93 3.08
N GLN A 268 -4.67 -0.95 4.30
CA GLN A 268 -5.27 -2.15 4.88
C GLN A 268 -6.49 -2.63 4.10
N LEU A 269 -7.36 -1.72 3.65
CA LEU A 269 -8.51 -2.08 2.82
C LEU A 269 -8.07 -2.59 1.44
N GLU A 270 -7.06 -1.97 0.82
CA GLU A 270 -6.49 -2.45 -0.44
C GLU A 270 -5.92 -3.87 -0.31
N GLU A 271 -5.19 -4.14 0.78
CA GLU A 271 -4.67 -5.47 1.07
C GLU A 271 -5.81 -6.49 1.27
N ARG A 272 -6.86 -6.12 2.01
CA ARG A 272 -8.04 -6.98 2.20
C ARG A 272 -8.77 -7.26 0.89
N VAL A 273 -9.02 -6.24 0.06
CA VAL A 273 -9.61 -6.40 -1.28
C VAL A 273 -8.75 -7.36 -2.11
N SER A 274 -7.42 -7.18 -2.12
CA SER A 274 -6.51 -8.08 -2.82
C SER A 274 -6.62 -9.52 -2.32
N LYS A 275 -6.71 -9.74 -1.00
CA LYS A 275 -6.86 -11.07 -0.39
C LYS A 275 -8.20 -11.73 -0.74
N VAL A 276 -9.30 -10.98 -0.79
CA VAL A 276 -10.60 -11.55 -1.17
C VAL A 276 -10.65 -11.82 -2.67
N LYS A 277 -10.06 -10.95 -3.51
CA LYS A 277 -9.92 -11.22 -4.95
C LYS A 277 -9.08 -12.46 -5.24
N THR A 278 -8.01 -12.71 -4.48
CA THR A 278 -7.27 -13.97 -4.62
C THR A 278 -8.12 -15.16 -4.21
N ARG A 279 -8.89 -15.09 -3.12
CA ARG A 279 -9.86 -16.15 -2.74
C ARG A 279 -10.89 -16.42 -3.84
N TYR A 280 -11.49 -15.36 -4.40
CA TYR A 280 -12.41 -15.46 -5.54
C TYR A 280 -11.76 -16.15 -6.74
N SER A 281 -10.52 -15.76 -7.10
CA SER A 281 -9.78 -16.39 -8.21
C SER A 281 -9.43 -17.85 -7.95
N VAL A 282 -9.22 -18.24 -6.69
CA VAL A 282 -8.95 -19.64 -6.32
C VAL A 282 -10.23 -20.46 -6.43
N ALA A 283 -11.37 -19.96 -5.93
CA ALA A 283 -12.66 -20.63 -6.07
C ALA A 283 -13.03 -20.85 -7.55
N LEU A 284 -12.80 -19.85 -8.41
CA LEU A 284 -12.98 -20.00 -9.86
C LEU A 284 -12.10 -21.11 -10.46
N ARG A 285 -10.82 -21.16 -10.11
CA ARG A 285 -9.92 -22.24 -10.59
C ARG A 285 -10.32 -23.60 -10.06
N ASN A 286 -10.82 -23.69 -8.83
CA ASN A 286 -11.32 -24.94 -8.26
C ASN A 286 -12.55 -25.43 -9.04
N LEU A 287 -13.49 -24.53 -9.38
CA LEU A 287 -14.63 -24.85 -10.24
C LEU A 287 -14.21 -25.32 -11.63
N GLU A 288 -13.23 -24.65 -12.25
CA GLU A 288 -12.64 -25.08 -13.53
C GLU A 288 -12.04 -26.50 -13.42
N GLN A 289 -11.31 -26.79 -12.33
CA GLN A 289 -10.71 -28.09 -12.10
C GLN A 289 -11.76 -29.19 -11.87
N ILE A 290 -12.82 -28.91 -11.09
CA ILE A 290 -13.93 -29.85 -10.88
C ILE A 290 -14.64 -30.11 -12.21
N SER A 291 -14.91 -29.06 -13.00
CA SER A 291 -15.50 -29.18 -14.33
C SER A 291 -14.64 -30.06 -15.25
N GLU A 292 -13.34 -29.84 -15.32
CA GLU A 292 -12.42 -30.65 -16.14
C GLU A 292 -12.38 -32.12 -15.69
N GLN A 293 -12.42 -32.38 -14.37
CA GLN A 293 -12.51 -33.74 -13.83
C GLN A 293 -13.79 -34.46 -14.27
N ILE A 294 -14.94 -33.78 -14.18
CA ILE A 294 -16.24 -34.33 -14.60
C ILE A 294 -16.21 -34.63 -16.11
N HIS A 295 -15.71 -33.69 -16.92
CA HIS A 295 -15.58 -33.90 -18.37
C HIS A 295 -14.60 -35.02 -18.73
N ALA A 296 -13.46 -35.15 -18.03
CA ALA A 296 -12.51 -36.23 -18.23
C ALA A 296 -13.11 -37.60 -17.84
N GLN A 297 -13.91 -37.66 -16.76
CA GLN A 297 -14.60 -38.88 -16.34
C GLN A 297 -15.67 -39.30 -17.34
N ARG A 298 -16.45 -38.35 -17.87
CA ARG A 298 -17.42 -38.59 -18.95
C ARG A 298 -16.75 -38.99 -20.27
N GLY A 299 -15.63 -38.34 -20.63
CA GLY A 299 -14.85 -38.70 -21.81
C GLY A 299 -14.27 -40.11 -21.75
N ARG A 300 -13.82 -40.55 -20.57
CA ARG A 300 -13.36 -41.93 -20.33
C ARG A 300 -14.50 -42.94 -20.38
N SER A 301 -15.68 -42.63 -19.83
CA SER A 301 -16.83 -43.53 -19.88
C SER A 301 -17.41 -43.69 -21.29
N VAL A 302 -17.37 -42.63 -22.11
CA VAL A 302 -17.76 -42.68 -23.53
C VAL A 302 -16.70 -43.42 -24.36
N ALA A 303 -15.40 -43.18 -24.15
CA ALA A 303 -14.33 -43.89 -24.84
C ALA A 303 -14.29 -45.39 -24.49
N ALA A 304 -14.66 -45.77 -23.26
CA ALA A 304 -14.80 -47.16 -22.85
C ALA A 304 -16.01 -47.89 -23.48
N ARG A 305 -16.99 -47.14 -24.01
CA ARG A 305 -18.22 -47.72 -24.59
C ARG A 305 -18.11 -48.10 -26.07
N GLY A 306 -16.95 -47.88 -26.71
CA GLY A 306 -16.67 -48.28 -28.10
C GLY A 306 -17.47 -47.50 -29.16
N PRO A 307 -17.00 -47.44 -30.41
CA PRO A 307 -17.66 -46.65 -31.46
C PRO A 307 -19.05 -47.24 -31.77
N PRO A 308 -20.09 -46.40 -31.96
CA PRO A 308 -21.38 -46.90 -32.42
C PRO A 308 -21.17 -47.51 -33.81
N ARG A 309 -21.59 -48.78 -33.95
CA ARG A 309 -21.67 -49.44 -35.26
C ARG A 309 -22.48 -48.55 -36.20
N ALA A 310 -21.81 -48.02 -37.22
CA ALA A 310 -22.43 -47.28 -38.31
C ALA A 310 -23.51 -48.16 -38.97
N PHE A 311 -24.78 -47.78 -38.79
CA PHE A 311 -25.85 -48.18 -39.71
C PHE A 311 -25.86 -47.16 -40.84
N GLY A 312 -25.02 -47.40 -41.86
CA GLY A 312 -25.11 -46.70 -43.13
C GLY A 312 -26.26 -47.27 -43.94
N GLY A 313 -27.18 -46.40 -44.39
CA GLY A 313 -28.18 -46.81 -45.36
C GLY A 313 -29.28 -45.80 -45.64
N ARG A 314 -29.08 -45.07 -46.76
CA ARG A 314 -30.11 -44.48 -47.65
C ARG A 314 -30.79 -43.20 -47.13
N SER A 315 -31.08 -42.18 -47.92
CA SER A 315 -30.66 -41.65 -49.23
C SER A 315 -31.44 -40.33 -49.39
N SER A 316 -30.87 -39.35 -50.09
CA SER A 316 -31.50 -38.07 -50.46
C SER A 316 -32.87 -38.19 -51.13
N PRO A 317 -33.65 -37.10 -51.14
CA PRO A 317 -34.02 -36.50 -52.43
C PRO A 317 -33.82 -34.97 -52.46
N VAL A 318 -33.14 -34.47 -53.49
CA VAL A 318 -33.70 -33.83 -54.70
C VAL A 318 -33.90 -32.33 -54.49
N GLY A 319 -33.14 -31.56 -55.28
CA GLY A 319 -33.13 -30.11 -55.29
C GLY A 319 -34.32 -29.48 -56.02
N ALA A 320 -34.45 -28.18 -55.80
CA ALA A 320 -35.14 -27.26 -56.70
C ALA A 320 -34.27 -26.00 -56.77
N GLU A 321 -33.76 -25.76 -57.97
CA GLU A 321 -32.98 -24.60 -58.36
C GLU A 321 -33.78 -23.28 -58.33
N SER A 322 -33.10 -22.16 -58.12
CA SER A 322 -33.38 -20.87 -58.75
C SER A 322 -32.14 -19.98 -58.61
N ASP A 323 -31.53 -19.70 -59.74
CA ASP A 323 -30.33 -18.89 -59.97
C ASP A 323 -30.64 -17.38 -60.01
N SER A 324 -29.56 -16.58 -59.97
CA SER A 324 -29.42 -15.14 -60.20
C SER A 324 -29.77 -14.21 -59.02
N GLY A 325 -28.93 -13.28 -58.57
CA GLY A 325 -27.68 -12.77 -59.11
C GLY A 325 -27.53 -11.29 -58.75
N VAL A 326 -26.68 -11.01 -57.76
CA VAL A 326 -25.84 -9.81 -57.57
C VAL A 326 -26.51 -8.44 -57.38
N GLY A 327 -26.25 -7.87 -56.20
CA GLY A 327 -25.83 -6.46 -56.07
C GLY A 327 -26.77 -5.59 -55.25
N VAL A 328 -26.32 -5.15 -54.06
CA VAL A 328 -26.33 -3.76 -53.55
C VAL A 328 -26.15 -3.77 -52.02
N GLU A 329 -25.03 -3.17 -51.61
CA GLU A 329 -24.82 -2.33 -50.41
C GLU A 329 -25.45 -2.77 -49.07
N GLY A 330 -24.60 -3.38 -48.22
CA GLY A 330 -24.86 -3.52 -46.79
C GLY A 330 -24.62 -2.21 -46.05
N GLY A 331 -25.65 -1.37 -45.97
CA GLY A 331 -25.76 -0.34 -44.94
C GLY A 331 -26.22 -0.96 -43.62
N ALA A 332 -25.36 -0.90 -42.59
CA ALA A 332 -25.70 -1.33 -41.23
C ALA A 332 -26.04 -0.10 -40.37
N CYS A 333 -27.32 0.01 -40.02
CA CYS A 333 -27.82 0.79 -38.90
C CYS A 333 -27.79 -0.06 -37.62
N GLY A 334 -27.54 0.57 -36.47
CA GLY A 334 -27.90 0.01 -35.15
C GLY A 334 -26.77 0.08 -34.14
N GLY A 335 -26.85 1.05 -33.23
CA GLY A 335 -25.80 1.38 -32.27
C GLY A 335 -25.74 0.48 -31.03
N ALA A 336 -24.63 0.58 -30.32
CA ALA A 336 -24.58 0.55 -28.86
C ALA A 336 -23.27 1.22 -28.43
N GLY A 337 -23.40 2.37 -27.77
CA GLY A 337 -22.28 3.18 -27.32
C GLY A 337 -21.49 2.47 -26.21
N GLN A 338 -20.22 2.19 -26.48
CA GLN A 338 -19.23 1.95 -25.43
C GLN A 338 -18.55 3.29 -25.13
N LYS A 339 -19.03 3.94 -24.07
CA LYS A 339 -18.34 5.04 -23.42
C LYS A 339 -17.17 4.43 -22.66
N GLU A 340 -16.02 4.34 -23.33
CA GLU A 340 -14.72 4.07 -22.75
C GLU A 340 -14.47 5.15 -21.68
N ARG A 341 -14.70 4.82 -20.40
CA ARG A 341 -14.24 5.64 -19.29
C ARG A 341 -12.78 5.30 -19.11
N GLU A 342 -11.96 6.07 -19.78
CA GLU A 342 -10.52 6.21 -19.56
C GLU A 342 -10.25 6.33 -18.05
N TRP A 343 -9.64 5.30 -17.48
CA TRP A 343 -9.17 5.25 -16.09
C TRP A 343 -7.94 6.17 -15.92
N VAL A 344 -8.12 7.48 -16.03
CA VAL A 344 -7.01 8.47 -16.02
C VAL A 344 -6.83 9.18 -14.66
N ASP A 345 -7.54 8.77 -13.61
CA ASP A 345 -7.42 9.44 -12.28
C ASP A 345 -6.55 8.65 -11.25
N GLY A 346 -6.42 7.33 -11.44
CA GLY A 346 -5.60 6.48 -10.58
C GLY A 346 -4.11 6.62 -10.82
N GLU A 347 -3.72 6.80 -12.09
CA GLU A 347 -2.32 7.00 -12.46
C GLU A 347 -1.81 8.39 -12.09
N SER A 348 -2.64 9.43 -12.19
CA SER A 348 -2.27 10.80 -11.79
C SER A 348 -1.99 10.89 -10.29
N THR A 349 -2.80 10.20 -9.46
CA THR A 349 -2.58 10.12 -8.01
C THR A 349 -1.31 9.31 -7.67
N ARG A 350 -1.09 8.17 -8.34
CA ARG A 350 0.14 7.37 -8.17
C ARG A 350 1.38 8.11 -8.63
N GLN A 351 1.34 8.74 -9.80
CA GLN A 351 2.44 9.55 -10.34
C GLN A 351 2.71 10.79 -9.48
N TRP A 352 1.69 11.42 -8.88
CA TRP A 352 1.90 12.51 -7.92
C TRP A 352 2.58 12.02 -6.63
N VAL A 353 2.14 10.87 -6.09
CA VAL A 353 2.78 10.23 -4.92
C VAL A 353 4.22 9.78 -5.23
N GLU A 354 4.49 9.26 -6.43
CA GLU A 354 5.82 8.82 -6.90
C GLU A 354 6.75 10.03 -7.19
N LYS A 355 6.20 11.11 -7.77
CA LYS A 355 6.91 12.37 -8.03
C LYS A 355 7.24 13.11 -6.73
N HIS A 356 6.36 13.02 -5.72
CA HIS A 356 6.62 13.51 -4.36
C HIS A 356 7.40 12.55 -3.47
N ARG A 357 7.54 11.27 -3.85
CA ARG A 357 8.52 10.32 -3.28
C ARG A 357 9.96 10.72 -3.68
N GLN A 358 10.15 11.32 -4.86
CA GLN A 358 11.46 11.80 -5.35
C GLN A 358 11.76 13.29 -5.07
N ALA A 359 10.74 14.13 -4.88
CA ALA A 359 10.90 15.48 -4.33
C ALA A 359 11.31 15.41 -2.84
N GLY A 360 12.59 15.17 -2.61
CA GLY A 360 13.16 14.80 -1.33
C GLY A 360 12.78 15.70 -0.16
N TRP A 361 11.87 15.22 0.68
CA TRP A 361 11.90 15.52 2.10
C TRP A 361 13.09 14.72 2.69
N GLY A 362 14.26 15.34 2.76
CA GLY A 362 15.44 14.78 3.45
C GLY A 362 16.56 14.16 2.59
N LYS A 363 16.69 14.50 1.30
CA LYS A 363 17.86 14.08 0.47
C LYS A 363 18.80 15.23 0.12
N GLY A 364 19.16 16.06 1.10
CA GLY A 364 20.31 16.97 0.98
C GLY A 364 21.66 16.32 1.31
N GLU A 365 21.68 15.11 1.91
CA GLU A 365 22.83 14.65 2.69
C GLU A 365 23.84 13.73 1.98
N ARG A 366 23.63 13.35 0.72
CA ARG A 366 24.59 12.46 0.02
C ARG A 366 25.73 13.17 -0.71
N ARG A 367 25.66 14.49 -0.95
CA ARG A 367 26.74 15.21 -1.66
C ARG A 367 27.87 15.71 -0.74
N SER A 368 27.63 15.94 0.55
CA SER A 368 28.69 16.38 1.48
C SER A 368 29.60 15.26 1.98
N ARG A 369 29.16 13.99 1.99
CA ARG A 369 30.00 12.87 2.45
C ARG A 369 31.13 12.45 1.49
N ARG A 370 31.14 12.95 0.24
CA ARG A 370 32.19 12.63 -0.74
C ARG A 370 33.35 13.64 -0.82
N ARG A 371 33.32 14.74 -0.06
CA ARG A 371 34.41 15.74 -0.03
C ARG A 371 35.34 15.65 1.19
N GLY A 372 35.16 14.65 2.06
CA GLY A 372 35.89 14.54 3.34
C GLY A 372 36.86 13.35 3.46
N GLN A 373 37.24 12.68 2.36
CA GLN A 373 38.26 11.63 2.39
C GLN A 373 39.37 11.96 1.39
N THR A 374 40.31 12.79 1.82
CA THR A 374 41.68 12.77 1.27
C THR A 374 42.43 11.61 1.94
N PRO A 375 42.98 10.64 1.20
CA PRO A 375 43.84 9.63 1.80
C PRO A 375 45.19 10.27 2.15
N CYS A 376 45.56 10.22 3.44
CA CYS A 376 46.91 10.55 3.89
C CYS A 376 47.91 9.63 3.18
N ARG A 377 48.72 10.23 2.31
CA ARG A 377 49.81 9.57 1.60
C ARG A 377 50.97 9.42 2.59
N CYS A 378 51.25 8.20 3.02
CA CYS A 378 52.49 7.88 3.71
C CYS A 378 53.68 8.20 2.78
N SER A 379 54.74 8.78 3.32
CA SER A 379 56.03 8.92 2.64
C SER A 379 57.17 8.75 3.63
N ALA A 380 58.12 7.93 3.18
CA ALA A 380 59.42 7.53 3.74
C ALA A 380 59.38 6.57 4.93
#